data_AF-A0A850SU06-F1
#
_entry.id   AF-A0A850SU06-F1
#
_cell.length_a   1.000
_cell.length_b   1.000
_cell.length_c   1.000
_cell.angle_alpha   90.00
_cell.angle_beta   90.00
_cell.angle_gamma   90.00
#
_symmetry.space_group_name_H-M   'P 1'
#
loop_
_entity.id
_entity.type
_entity.pdbx_description
1 polymer ?
#
loop_
_entity_poly.entity_id
_entity_poly.type
_entity_poly.pdbx_seq_one_letter_code
_entity_poly.pdbx_strand_id
1 'polypeptide(L)'
;MGKIAFIYGAIAGSIVIGSMIVSFILGADHDDHSLVFGYLIMIVALSLIFIGVKRFRDRNGGGVIKFGRAFILGLMIAVVAGAFYVVGWEGYLAATDYSFMPSYVEHLIEAKKAAGIAGAALDAEIAKLKTMEAQYANPLFRMPMTFLEIFPVGLVIALVSAAILRNPKAFPARRAVA
;
A
#
# COMPACT_ATOMS: atom_id res chain seq x y z
N MET A 1 0.55 -11.98 19.20
CA MET A 1 0.52 -11.81 17.73
C MET A 1 -0.39 -10.64 17.34
N GLY A 2 -1.69 -10.67 17.69
CA GLY A 2 -2.65 -9.62 17.33
C GLY A 2 -2.23 -8.18 17.65
N LYS A 3 -1.77 -7.90 18.88
CA LYS A 3 -1.30 -6.54 19.25
C LYS A 3 -0.13 -6.03 18.40
N ILE A 4 0.81 -6.91 18.04
CA ILE A 4 1.94 -6.54 17.17
C ILE A 4 1.44 -6.33 15.74
N ALA A 5 0.59 -7.23 15.24
CA ALA A 5 0.00 -7.08 13.92
C ALA A 5 -0.75 -5.75 13.77
N PHE A 6 -1.55 -5.38 14.77
CA PHE A 6 -2.29 -4.14 14.80
C PHE A 6 -1.36 -2.91 14.82
N ILE A 7 -0.40 -2.86 15.75
CA ILE A 7 0.50 -1.71 15.87
C ILE A 7 1.33 -1.51 14.60
N TYR A 8 1.99 -2.56 14.12
CA TYR A 8 2.85 -2.45 12.93
C TYR A 8 2.05 -2.24 11.65
N GLY A 9 0.87 -2.85 11.55
CA GLY A 9 -0.03 -2.66 10.41
C GLY A 9 -0.61 -1.25 10.38
N ALA A 10 -1.07 -0.74 11.52
CA ALA A 10 -1.59 0.62 11.63
C ALA A 10 -0.52 1.66 11.30
N ILE A 11 0.71 1.50 11.79
CA ILE A 11 1.82 2.42 11.48
C ILE A 11 2.15 2.34 9.99
N ALA A 12 2.28 1.14 9.42
CA ALA A 12 2.59 0.97 8.01
C ALA A 12 1.50 1.60 7.12
N GLY A 13 0.23 1.25 7.35
CA GLY A 13 -0.89 1.80 6.59
C GLY A 13 -1.01 3.32 6.73
N SER A 14 -0.82 3.86 7.94
CA SER A 14 -0.85 5.31 8.19
C SER A 14 0.30 6.05 7.50
N ILE A 15 1.50 5.47 7.45
CA ILE A 15 2.64 6.07 6.73
C ILE A 15 2.34 6.11 5.23
N VAL A 16 1.84 5.01 4.64
CA VAL A 16 1.52 4.99 3.22
C VAL A 16 0.47 6.05 2.90
N ILE A 17 -0.69 6.02 3.57
CA ILE A 17 -1.76 6.97 3.24
C ILE A 17 -1.37 8.41 3.56
N GLY A 18 -0.69 8.66 4.68
CA GLY A 18 -0.23 10.00 5.05
C GLY A 18 0.76 10.56 4.05
N SER A 19 1.70 9.75 3.58
CA SER A 19 2.65 10.17 2.54
C SER A 19 1.99 10.46 1.19
N MET A 20 0.95 9.69 0.83
CA MET A 20 0.18 9.88 -0.38
C MET A 20 -0.60 11.20 -0.33
N ILE A 21 -1.30 11.46 0.79
CA ILE A 21 -2.02 12.71 1.01
C ILE A 21 -1.07 13.92 0.97
N VAL A 22 0.08 13.83 1.64
CA VAL A 22 1.09 14.90 1.61
C VAL A 22 1.59 15.15 0.19
N SER A 23 1.79 14.10 -0.60
CA SER A 23 2.21 14.22 -2.00
C SER A 23 1.16 14.97 -2.84
N PHE A 24 -0.14 14.68 -2.64
CA PHE A 24 -1.21 15.42 -3.30
C PHE A 24 -1.29 16.89 -2.86
N ILE A 25 -1.13 17.17 -1.57
CA ILE A 25 -1.17 18.56 -1.05
C ILE A 25 0.00 19.39 -1.59
N LEU A 26 1.18 18.78 -1.73
CA LEU A 26 2.37 19.46 -2.24
C LEU A 26 2.35 19.70 -3.75
N GLY A 27 1.29 19.29 -4.45
CA GLY A 27 1.19 19.47 -5.90
C GLY A 27 2.31 18.73 -6.63
N ALA A 28 2.73 17.57 -6.13
CA ALA A 28 3.57 16.66 -6.90
C ALA A 28 2.71 16.07 -8.02
N ASP A 29 2.45 16.91 -9.02
CA ASP A 29 1.78 16.54 -10.25
C ASP A 29 2.53 15.39 -10.90
N HIS A 30 1.73 14.46 -11.44
CA HIS A 30 1.90 13.35 -12.40
C HIS A 30 3.19 13.21 -13.23
N ASP A 31 4.35 13.63 -12.74
CA ASP A 31 5.65 13.29 -13.28
C ASP A 31 5.93 11.82 -12.92
N ASP A 32 6.63 11.10 -13.81
CA ASP A 32 7.05 9.71 -13.60
C ASP A 32 7.79 9.51 -12.25
N HIS A 33 8.39 10.57 -11.70
CA HIS A 33 9.03 10.59 -10.40
C HIS A 33 8.06 10.41 -9.22
N SER A 34 6.80 10.84 -9.34
CA SER A 34 5.75 10.71 -8.30
C SER A 34 5.37 9.24 -8.06
N LEU A 35 5.26 8.46 -9.13
CA LEU A 35 4.98 7.02 -9.07
C LEU A 35 6.13 6.27 -8.40
N VAL A 36 7.37 6.54 -8.81
CA VAL A 36 8.55 5.93 -8.20
C VAL A 36 8.62 6.26 -6.70
N PHE A 37 8.35 7.52 -6.33
CA PHE A 37 8.34 7.95 -4.94
C PHE A 37 7.25 7.26 -4.11
N GLY A 38 6.03 7.15 -4.64
CA GLY A 38 4.93 6.42 -4.01
C GLY A 38 5.25 4.94 -3.78
N TYR A 39 5.81 4.26 -4.78
CA TYR A 39 6.28 2.88 -4.64
C TYR A 39 7.41 2.74 -3.63
N LEU A 40 8.34 3.69 -3.59
CA LEU A 40 9.43 3.71 -2.61
C LEU A 40 8.90 3.79 -1.19
N ILE A 41 7.95 4.71 -0.94
CA ILE A 41 7.33 4.85 0.37
C ILE A 41 6.53 3.59 0.72
N MET A 42 5.83 2.98 -0.23
CA MET A 42 5.13 1.73 0.00
C MET A 42 6.09 0.62 0.44
N ILE A 43 7.24 0.46 -0.23
CA ILE A 43 8.26 -0.53 0.16
C ILE A 43 8.81 -0.22 1.56
N VAL A 44 9.11 1.05 1.84
CA VAL A 44 9.64 1.49 3.16
C VAL A 44 8.61 1.23 4.25
N ALA A 45 7.35 1.59 4.04
CA ALA A 45 6.29 1.38 5.01
C ALA A 45 6.02 -0.11 5.22
N LEU A 46 5.97 -0.91 4.15
CA LEU A 46 5.76 -2.35 4.25
C LEU A 46 6.97 -3.09 4.82
N SER A 47 8.18 -2.50 4.83
CA SER A 47 9.32 -3.04 5.57
C SER A 47 9.05 -3.16 7.09
N LEU A 48 8.06 -2.42 7.62
CA LEU A 48 7.58 -2.59 8.99
C LEU A 48 6.98 -3.99 9.24
N ILE A 49 6.54 -4.71 8.21
CA ILE A 49 6.16 -6.12 8.29
C ILE A 49 7.36 -6.94 8.79
N PHE A 50 8.53 -6.76 8.18
CA PHE A 50 9.76 -7.45 8.58
C PHE A 50 10.12 -7.13 10.04
N ILE A 51 10.05 -5.85 10.42
CA ILE A 51 10.35 -5.39 11.78
C ILE A 51 9.35 -5.97 12.79
N GLY A 52 8.06 -6.01 12.46
CA GLY A 52 7.01 -6.59 13.30
C GLY A 52 7.21 -8.08 13.53
N VAL A 53 7.52 -8.84 12.46
CA VAL A 53 7.82 -10.27 12.56
C VAL A 53 9.08 -10.53 13.36
N LYS A 54 10.15 -9.76 13.12
CA LYS A 54 11.42 -9.86 13.88
C LYS A 54 11.20 -9.56 15.37
N ARG A 55 10.47 -8.49 15.70
CA ARG A 55 10.20 -8.13 17.10
C ARG A 55 9.39 -9.21 17.80
N PHE A 56 8.41 -9.82 17.14
CA PHE A 56 7.67 -10.94 17.72
C PHE A 56 8.56 -12.16 17.96
N ARG A 57 9.43 -12.52 17.01
CA ARG A 57 10.42 -13.59 17.18
C ARG A 57 11.33 -13.34 18.39
N ASP A 58 11.84 -12.12 18.51
CA ASP A 58 12.83 -11.78 19.54
C ASP A 58 12.20 -11.69 20.95
N ARG A 59 10.99 -11.14 21.09
CA ARG A 59 10.31 -10.99 22.39
C ARG A 59 9.57 -12.23 22.88
N ASN A 60 8.96 -13.01 21.99
CA ASN A 60 8.08 -14.12 22.37
C ASN A 60 8.68 -15.50 22.08
N GLY A 61 9.65 -15.61 21.17
CA GLY A 61 10.21 -16.89 20.70
C GLY A 61 11.67 -17.12 21.06
N GLY A 62 12.30 -16.24 21.85
CA GLY A 62 13.72 -16.37 22.22
C GLY A 62 14.67 -16.35 21.00
N GLY A 63 14.26 -15.71 19.90
CA GLY A 63 15.05 -15.65 18.67
C GLY A 63 14.74 -16.72 17.61
N VAL A 64 13.76 -17.61 17.84
CA VAL A 64 13.36 -18.65 16.88
C VAL A 64 11.88 -18.55 16.53
N ILE A 65 11.54 -18.61 15.25
CA ILE A 65 10.16 -18.64 14.75
C ILE A 65 10.01 -19.62 13.58
N LYS A 66 8.91 -20.39 13.57
CA LYS A 66 8.58 -21.27 12.44
C LYS A 66 8.08 -20.43 11.26
N PHE A 67 8.40 -20.86 10.03
CA PHE A 67 7.96 -20.18 8.79
C PHE A 67 6.46 -19.86 8.77
N GLY A 68 5.59 -20.85 9.06
CA GLY A 68 4.14 -20.63 9.05
C GLY A 68 3.67 -19.57 10.05
N ARG A 69 4.24 -19.53 11.25
CA ARG A 69 3.91 -18.48 12.24
C ARG A 69 4.42 -17.10 11.82
N ALA A 70 5.61 -17.03 11.23
CA ALA A 70 6.17 -15.79 10.71
C ALA A 70 5.34 -15.25 9.54
N PHE A 71 4.91 -16.14 8.64
CA PHE A 71 4.07 -15.80 7.50
C PHE A 71 2.68 -15.33 7.93
N ILE A 72 1.99 -16.06 8.83
CA ILE A 72 0.68 -15.64 9.35
C ILE A 72 0.77 -14.26 10.00
N LEU A 73 1.81 -14.01 10.81
CA LEU A 73 2.00 -12.70 11.42
C LEU A 73 2.22 -11.60 10.38
N GLY A 74 3.06 -11.86 9.36
CA GLY A 74 3.28 -10.92 8.27
C GLY A 74 2.01 -10.63 7.48
N LEU A 75 1.20 -11.66 7.20
CA LEU A 75 -0.09 -11.54 6.54
C LEU A 75 -1.08 -10.71 7.38
N MET A 76 -1.14 -10.94 8.70
CA MET A 76 -1.97 -10.12 9.59
C MET A 76 -1.56 -8.64 9.56
N ILE A 77 -0.24 -8.35 9.55
CA ILE A 77 0.25 -6.97 9.42
C ILE A 77 -0.17 -6.38 8.07
N ALA A 78 0.00 -7.11 6.98
CA ALA A 78 -0.37 -6.65 5.63
C ALA A 78 -1.88 -6.37 5.50
N VAL A 79 -2.74 -7.24 6.06
CA VAL A 79 -4.20 -7.01 6.07
C VAL A 79 -4.57 -5.77 6.87
N VAL A 80 -3.99 -5.58 8.05
CA VAL A 80 -4.24 -4.37 8.86
C VAL A 80 -3.74 -3.13 8.13
N ALA A 81 -2.54 -3.16 7.54
CA ALA A 81 -2.00 -2.04 6.78
C ALA A 81 -2.91 -1.67 5.60
N GLY A 82 -3.38 -2.66 4.84
CA GLY A 82 -4.34 -2.45 3.76
C GLY A 82 -5.67 -1.87 4.26
N ALA A 83 -6.18 -2.33 5.40
CA ALA A 83 -7.40 -1.77 5.99
C ALA A 83 -7.24 -0.28 6.38
N PHE A 84 -6.14 0.08 7.03
CA PHE A 84 -5.84 1.48 7.37
C PHE A 84 -5.66 2.35 6.13
N TYR A 85 -5.04 1.81 5.08
CA TYR A 85 -4.91 2.50 3.80
C TYR A 85 -6.27 2.76 3.15
N VAL A 86 -7.12 1.74 3.03
CA VAL A 86 -8.47 1.87 2.46
C VAL A 86 -9.29 2.89 3.25
N VAL A 87 -9.28 2.81 4.58
CA VAL A 87 -10.03 3.75 5.43
C VAL A 87 -9.51 5.17 5.28
N GLY A 88 -8.19 5.37 5.28
CA GLY A 88 -7.62 6.71 5.08
C GLY A 88 -7.85 7.25 3.66
N TRP A 89 -7.87 6.38 2.66
CA TRP A 89 -8.20 6.73 1.27
C TRP A 89 -9.67 7.15 1.12
N GLU A 90 -10.61 6.38 1.68
CA GLU A 90 -12.02 6.78 1.72
C GLU A 90 -12.20 8.10 2.48
N GLY A 91 -11.46 8.31 3.58
CA GLY A 91 -11.46 9.57 4.32
C GLY A 91 -10.98 10.75 3.48
N TYR A 92 -9.91 10.57 2.69
CA TYR A 92 -9.42 11.57 1.74
C TYR A 92 -10.44 11.86 0.64
N LEU A 93 -11.02 10.83 0.02
CA LEU A 93 -12.06 10.99 -1.00
C LEU A 93 -13.29 11.72 -0.46
N ALA A 94 -13.75 11.37 0.74
CA ALA A 94 -14.87 12.06 1.38
C ALA A 94 -14.54 13.51 1.71
N ALA A 95 -13.29 13.83 2.10
CA ALA A 95 -12.86 15.20 2.37
C ALA A 95 -12.67 16.06 1.10
N THR A 96 -12.51 15.42 -0.06
CA THR A 96 -12.30 16.08 -1.36
C THR A 96 -13.54 16.01 -2.26
N ASP A 97 -14.71 15.67 -1.70
CA ASP A 97 -15.97 15.47 -2.43
C ASP A 97 -15.84 14.50 -3.62
N TYR A 98 -14.98 13.49 -3.50
CA TYR A 98 -14.69 12.48 -4.54
C TYR A 98 -14.14 13.06 -5.86
N SER A 99 -13.59 14.27 -5.82
CA SER A 99 -13.07 14.98 -7.00
C SER A 99 -11.84 14.33 -7.66
N PHE A 100 -11.19 13.39 -6.97
CA PHE A 100 -9.99 12.69 -7.45
C PHE A 100 -10.21 11.97 -8.80
N MET A 101 -11.26 11.17 -8.93
CA MET A 101 -11.45 10.36 -10.16
C MET A 101 -11.82 11.22 -11.39
N PRO A 102 -12.72 12.21 -11.28
CA PRO A 102 -12.97 13.15 -12.38
C PRO A 102 -11.71 13.89 -12.85
N SER A 103 -10.92 14.44 -11.92
CA SER A 103 -9.68 15.15 -12.24
C SER A 103 -8.60 14.22 -12.82
N TYR A 104 -8.51 12.99 -12.33
CA TYR A 104 -7.63 11.96 -12.90
C TYR A 104 -8.02 11.58 -14.34
N VAL A 105 -9.31 11.40 -14.62
CA VAL A 105 -9.81 11.10 -15.97
C VAL A 105 -9.52 12.25 -16.92
N GLU A 106 -9.75 13.49 -16.51
CA GLU A 106 -9.46 14.67 -17.31
C GLU A 106 -7.96 14.76 -17.65
N HIS A 107 -7.09 14.57 -16.66
CA HIS A 107 -5.64 14.56 -16.86
C HIS A 107 -5.18 13.45 -17.83
N LEU A 108 -5.75 12.24 -17.71
CA LEU A 108 -5.46 11.14 -18.64
C LEU A 108 -5.92 11.44 -20.08
N ILE A 109 -7.07 12.11 -20.24
CA ILE A 109 -7.57 12.48 -21.57
C ILE A 109 -6.63 13.51 -22.21
N GLU A 110 -6.17 14.51 -21.44
CA GLU A 110 -5.20 15.50 -21.90
C GLU A 110 -3.87 14.86 -22.29
N ALA A 111 -3.35 13.94 -21.46
CA ALA A 111 -2.12 13.20 -21.78
C ALA A 111 -2.25 12.39 -23.08
N LYS A 112 -3.40 11.76 -23.33
CA LYS A 112 -3.63 11.00 -24.59
C LYS A 112 -3.77 11.90 -25.81
N LYS A 113 -4.39 13.07 -25.66
CA LYS A 113 -4.42 14.09 -26.70
C LYS A 113 -3.01 14.61 -27.01
N ALA A 114 -2.20 14.86 -25.98
CA ALA A 114 -0.81 15.29 -26.12
C ALA A 114 0.06 14.21 -26.80
N ALA A 115 -0.23 12.93 -26.55
CA ALA A 115 0.39 11.79 -27.23
C ALA A 115 -0.06 11.61 -28.69
N GLY A 116 -0.94 12.47 -29.20
CA GLY A 116 -1.40 12.46 -30.60
C GLY A 116 -2.53 11.47 -30.91
N ILE A 117 -3.16 10.88 -29.89
CA ILE A 117 -4.34 10.02 -30.08
C ILE A 117 -5.54 10.92 -30.40
N ALA A 118 -6.18 10.71 -31.55
CA ALA A 118 -7.29 11.55 -32.03
C ALA A 118 -8.41 10.73 -32.71
N GLY A 119 -9.56 11.38 -32.90
CA GLY A 119 -10.72 10.80 -33.58
C GLY A 119 -11.32 9.60 -32.84
N ALA A 120 -11.79 8.61 -33.60
CA ALA A 120 -12.48 7.44 -33.04
C ALA A 120 -11.67 6.66 -31.99
N ALA A 121 -10.33 6.69 -32.08
CA ALA A 121 -9.46 6.06 -31.09
C ALA A 121 -9.47 6.80 -29.74
N LEU A 122 -9.56 8.13 -29.77
CA LEU A 122 -9.68 8.94 -28.56
C LEU A 122 -11.07 8.79 -27.93
N ASP A 123 -12.13 8.78 -28.75
CA ASP A 123 -13.51 8.63 -28.26
C ASP A 123 -13.73 7.28 -27.57
N ALA A 124 -13.20 6.20 -28.15
CA ALA A 124 -13.24 4.88 -27.54
C ALA A 124 -12.52 4.85 -26.19
N GLU A 125 -11.43 5.59 -26.06
CA GLU A 125 -10.65 5.65 -24.83
C GLU A 125 -11.30 6.51 -23.75
N ILE A 126 -11.89 7.65 -24.13
CA ILE A 126 -12.73 8.47 -23.24
C ILE A 126 -13.90 7.63 -22.70
N ALA A 127 -14.55 6.83 -23.55
CA ALA A 127 -15.65 5.96 -23.13
C ALA A 127 -15.20 4.91 -22.09
N LYS A 128 -14.01 4.32 -22.24
CA LYS A 128 -13.44 3.43 -21.22
C LYS A 128 -13.15 4.17 -19.92
N LEU A 129 -12.53 5.35 -19.98
CA LEU A 129 -12.20 6.13 -18.79
C LEU A 129 -13.44 6.55 -18.01
N LYS A 130 -14.50 6.99 -18.70
CA LYS A 130 -15.80 7.29 -18.06
C LYS A 130 -16.47 6.05 -17.46
N THR A 131 -16.31 4.89 -18.08
CA THR A 131 -16.79 3.62 -17.51
C THR A 131 -16.03 3.28 -16.22
N MET A 132 -14.70 3.48 -16.22
CA MET A 132 -13.88 3.30 -15.02
C MET A 132 -14.27 4.30 -13.91
N GLU A 133 -14.53 5.56 -14.26
CA GLU A 133 -15.01 6.57 -13.32
C GLU A 133 -16.33 6.16 -12.65
N ALA A 134 -17.31 5.71 -13.44
CA ALA A 134 -18.59 5.24 -12.94
C ALA A 134 -18.45 4.00 -12.05
N GLN A 135 -17.55 3.08 -12.40
CA GLN A 135 -17.24 1.92 -11.55
C GLN A 135 -16.57 2.35 -10.24
N TYR A 136 -15.65 3.31 -10.29
CA TYR A 136 -14.93 3.81 -9.12
C TYR A 136 -15.80 4.65 -8.17
N ALA A 137 -16.88 5.23 -8.68
CA ALA A 137 -17.90 5.86 -7.85
C ALA A 137 -18.57 4.85 -6.89
N ASN A 138 -18.56 3.55 -7.21
CA ASN A 138 -19.09 2.50 -6.35
C ASN A 138 -18.04 2.08 -5.29
N PRO A 139 -18.30 2.28 -3.98
CA PRO A 139 -17.38 1.89 -2.91
C PRO A 139 -17.07 0.38 -2.92
N LEU A 140 -18.01 -0.45 -3.36
CA LEU A 140 -17.81 -1.91 -3.45
C LEU A 140 -16.78 -2.32 -4.49
N PHE A 141 -16.53 -1.46 -5.49
CA PHE A 141 -15.51 -1.69 -6.51
C PHE A 141 -14.18 -1.03 -6.12
N ARG A 142 -14.27 0.21 -5.63
CA ARG A 142 -13.14 1.03 -5.20
C ARG A 142 -12.35 0.45 -4.03
N MET A 143 -13.02 0.05 -2.94
CA MET A 143 -12.32 -0.40 -1.73
C MET A 143 -11.49 -1.68 -1.95
N PRO A 144 -11.99 -2.72 -2.64
CA PRO A 144 -11.17 -3.90 -2.95
C PRO A 144 -10.04 -3.57 -3.94
N MET A 145 -10.27 -2.67 -4.90
CA MET A 145 -9.25 -2.25 -5.86
C MET A 145 -8.05 -1.60 -5.15
N THR A 146 -8.31 -0.65 -4.23
CA THR A 146 -7.24 0.01 -3.45
C THR A 146 -6.57 -0.95 -2.47
N PHE A 147 -7.32 -1.89 -1.88
CA PHE A 147 -6.72 -2.93 -1.06
C PHE A 147 -5.78 -3.83 -1.87
N LEU A 148 -6.19 -4.26 -3.06
CA LEU A 148 -5.41 -5.12 -3.96
C LEU A 148 -4.19 -4.43 -4.56
N GLU A 149 -4.06 -3.11 -4.44
CA GLU A 149 -2.85 -2.39 -4.82
C GLU A 149 -1.71 -2.66 -3.82
N ILE A 150 -2.01 -2.56 -2.51
CA ILE A 150 -1.00 -2.71 -1.45
C ILE A 150 -0.83 -4.17 -1.02
N PHE A 151 -1.92 -4.93 -0.99
CA PHE A 151 -1.94 -6.28 -0.40
C PHE A 151 -0.94 -7.25 -1.06
N PRO A 152 -0.81 -7.33 -2.41
CA PRO A 152 0.16 -8.22 -3.05
C PRO A 152 1.60 -7.88 -2.68
N VAL A 153 1.93 -6.58 -2.57
CA VAL A 153 3.27 -6.14 -2.17
C VAL A 153 3.53 -6.51 -0.70
N GLY A 154 2.56 -6.30 0.17
CA GLY A 154 2.62 -6.73 1.57
C GLY A 154 2.75 -8.25 1.72
N LEU A 155 2.08 -9.02 0.87
CA LEU A 155 2.16 -10.47 0.81
C LEU A 155 3.56 -10.96 0.42
N VAL A 156 4.16 -10.36 -0.61
CA VAL A 156 5.54 -10.68 -1.03
C VAL A 156 6.51 -10.38 0.11
N ILE A 157 6.39 -9.22 0.76
CA ILE A 157 7.25 -8.86 1.90
C ILE A 157 7.03 -9.79 3.08
N ALA A 158 5.80 -10.23 3.35
CA ALA A 158 5.50 -11.22 4.39
C ALA A 158 6.16 -12.58 4.09
N LEU A 159 6.12 -13.04 2.83
CA LEU A 159 6.79 -14.27 2.39
C LEU A 159 8.30 -14.18 2.57
N VAL A 160 8.92 -13.10 2.08
CA VAL A 160 10.37 -12.86 2.20
C VAL A 160 10.78 -12.76 3.67
N SER A 161 10.01 -12.03 4.48
CA SER A 161 10.27 -11.90 5.92
C SER A 161 10.21 -13.25 6.63
N ALA A 162 9.21 -14.07 6.31
CA ALA A 162 9.08 -15.41 6.88
C ALA A 162 10.22 -16.34 6.44
N ALA A 163 10.63 -16.28 5.17
CA ALA A 163 11.72 -17.08 4.62
C ALA A 163 13.08 -16.73 5.24
N ILE A 164 13.35 -15.44 5.49
CA ILE A 164 14.59 -14.96 6.11
C ILE A 164 14.59 -15.26 7.61
N LEU A 165 13.54 -14.85 8.33
CA LEU A 165 13.50 -14.91 9.80
C LEU A 165 13.28 -16.32 10.36
N ARG A 166 12.94 -17.31 9.52
CA ARG A 166 12.96 -18.73 9.91
C ARG A 166 14.35 -19.20 10.33
N ASN A 167 15.40 -18.59 9.78
CA ASN A 167 16.77 -18.94 10.11
C ASN A 167 17.20 -18.16 11.37
N PRO A 168 17.47 -18.82 12.51
CA PRO A 168 17.87 -18.15 13.73
C PRO A 168 19.24 -17.45 13.62
N LYS A 169 20.07 -17.82 12.64
CA LYS A 169 21.34 -17.13 12.34
C LYS A 169 21.13 -15.82 11.58
N ALA A 170 19.99 -15.64 10.92
CA ALA A 170 19.66 -14.40 10.23
C ALA A 170 19.19 -13.36 11.24
N PHE A 171 19.92 -12.23 11.32
CA PHE A 171 19.66 -11.12 12.24
C PHE A 171 19.54 -11.57 13.71
N PRO A 172 20.59 -12.14 14.32
CA PRO A 172 20.52 -12.64 15.69
C PRO A 172 20.05 -11.56 16.66
N ALA A 173 19.20 -11.94 17.61
CA ALA A 173 18.76 -11.03 18.67
C ALA A 173 19.98 -10.55 19.43
N ARG A 174 20.28 -9.25 19.36
CA ARG A 174 21.37 -8.66 20.13
C ARG A 174 20.94 -8.73 21.59
N ARG A 175 21.61 -9.55 22.42
CA ARG A 175 21.43 -9.50 23.88
C ARG A 175 21.69 -8.06 24.30
N ALA A 176 20.72 -7.42 24.94
CA ALA A 176 21.01 -6.20 25.67
C ALA A 176 22.10 -6.56 26.68
N VAL A 177 23.28 -5.97 26.52
CA VAL A 177 24.31 -6.00 27.56
C VAL A 177 23.70 -5.23 28.72
N ALA A 178 23.57 -5.90 29.86
CA ALA A 178 22.99 -5.37 31.08
C ALA A 178 23.79 -4.16 31.60
#